data_AF-A0A952HF22-F1
#
_entry.id   AF-A0A952HF22-F1
#
_cell.length_a   1.000
_cell.length_b   1.000
_cell.length_c   1.000
_cell.angle_alpha   90.00
_cell.angle_beta   90.00
_cell.angle_gamma   90.00
#
_symmetry.space_group_name_H-M   'P 1'
#
loop_
_entity.id
_entity.type
_entity.pdbx_description
1 polymer ?
#
loop_
_entity_poly.entity_id
_entity_poly.type
_entity_poly.pdbx_seq_one_letter_code
_entity_poly.pdbx_strand_id
1 'polypeptide(L)'
;AQLTGAGEALAPLATVLTGRYDRLADTQQALADARALVESYRSADGRWTPLDALDRPSRERVDAALSQAAELLAPVAAICDPRRDS
;
A
#
# COMPACT_ATOMS: atom_id res chain seq x y z
N ALA A 1 10.03 -3.04 -3.53
CA ALA A 1 9.48 -3.49 -4.82
C ALA A 1 7.95 -3.56 -4.79
N GLN A 2 7.34 -4.42 -3.96
CA GLN A 2 5.88 -4.63 -3.97
C GLN A 2 5.05 -3.36 -3.70
N LEU A 3 5.36 -2.58 -2.66
CA LEU A 3 4.65 -1.34 -2.34
C LEU A 3 4.77 -0.28 -3.43
N THR A 4 5.96 -0.16 -4.04
CA THR A 4 6.18 0.70 -5.20
C THR A 4 5.30 0.26 -6.37
N GLY A 5 5.31 -1.04 -6.69
CA GLY A 5 4.50 -1.60 -7.77
C GLY A 5 3.00 -1.42 -7.54
N ALA A 6 2.51 -1.53 -6.30
CA ALA A 6 1.11 -1.25 -5.97
C ALA A 6 0.74 0.23 -6.24
N GLY A 7 1.61 1.17 -5.86
CA GLY A 7 1.42 2.59 -6.17
C GLY A 7 1.45 2.88 -7.67
N GLU A 8 2.40 2.29 -8.39
CA GLU A 8 2.51 2.41 -9.86
C GLU A 8 1.32 1.80 -10.59
N ALA A 9 0.79 0.67 -10.12
CA ALA A 9 -0.40 0.03 -10.67
C ALA A 9 -1.68 0.84 -10.39
N LEU A 10 -1.76 1.51 -9.24
CA LEU A 10 -2.89 2.37 -8.88
C LEU A 10 -2.90 3.67 -9.67
N ALA A 11 -1.73 4.22 -10.03
CA ALA A 11 -1.59 5.50 -10.72
C ALA A 11 -2.46 5.64 -11.99
N PRO A 12 -2.44 4.72 -12.98
CA PRO A 12 -3.29 4.82 -14.16
C PRO A 12 -4.78 4.63 -13.85
N LEU A 13 -5.13 3.95 -12.75
CA LEU A 13 -6.52 3.74 -12.33
C LEU A 13 -7.12 4.96 -11.62
N ALA A 14 -6.29 5.90 -11.14
CA ALA A 14 -6.72 7.04 -10.36
C ALA A 14 -7.84 7.85 -11.06
N THR A 15 -7.75 8.05 -12.37
CA THR A 15 -8.78 8.76 -13.14
C THR A 15 -10.14 8.04 -13.12
N VAL A 16 -10.14 6.71 -13.19
CA VAL A 16 -11.37 5.89 -13.15
C VAL A 16 -11.96 5.84 -11.73
N LEU A 17 -11.07 5.77 -10.73
CA LEU A 17 -11.45 5.72 -9.32
C LEU A 17 -11.93 7.08 -8.80
N THR A 18 -11.49 8.17 -9.42
CA THR A 18 -11.90 9.53 -9.06
C THR A 18 -13.42 9.67 -9.18
N GLY A 19 -14.08 10.06 -8.08
CA GLY A 19 -15.53 10.18 -7.98
C GLY A 19 -16.27 8.86 -7.77
N ARG A 20 -15.61 7.71 -7.87
CA ARG A 20 -16.17 6.37 -7.57
C ARG A 20 -15.64 5.77 -6.27
N TYR A 21 -14.50 6.25 -5.81
CA TYR A 21 -13.86 5.81 -4.59
C TYR A 21 -13.46 7.02 -3.74
N ASP A 22 -14.25 7.28 -2.71
CA ASP A 22 -14.07 8.39 -1.76
C ASP A 22 -12.78 8.27 -0.94
N ARG A 23 -12.31 7.04 -0.69
CA ARG A 23 -11.08 6.74 0.05
C ARG A 23 -9.82 6.60 -0.82
N LEU A 24 -9.86 7.07 -2.07
CA LEU A 24 -8.70 6.98 -2.98
C LEU A 24 -7.46 7.70 -2.42
N ALA A 25 -7.65 8.92 -1.87
CA ALA A 25 -6.55 9.68 -1.27
C ALA A 25 -5.95 8.96 -0.06
N ASP A 26 -6.80 8.43 0.82
CA ASP A 26 -6.36 7.63 1.99
C ASP A 26 -5.58 6.39 1.55
N THR A 27 -6.00 5.74 0.46
CA THR A 27 -5.32 4.56 -0.08
C THR A 27 -3.93 4.89 -0.60
N GLN A 28 -3.80 6.00 -1.34
CA GLN A 28 -2.51 6.49 -1.82
C GLN A 28 -1.59 6.87 -0.65
N GLN A 29 -2.14 7.52 0.38
CA GLN A 29 -1.40 7.88 1.58
C GLN A 29 -0.95 6.65 2.36
N ALA A 30 -1.82 5.66 2.57
CA ALA A 30 -1.47 4.43 3.28
C ALA A 30 -0.36 3.64 2.57
N LEU A 31 -0.35 3.60 1.23
CA LEU A 31 0.75 3.03 0.46
C LEU A 31 2.06 3.81 0.63
N ALA A 32 1.99 5.14 0.64
CA ALA A 32 3.15 5.99 0.85
C ALA A 32 3.72 5.81 2.27
N ASP A 33 2.86 5.75 3.29
CA ASP A 33 3.24 5.57 4.69
C ASP A 33 3.83 4.19 4.95
N ALA A 34 3.20 3.13 4.43
CA ALA A 34 3.74 1.77 4.52
C ALA A 34 5.12 1.68 3.86
N ARG A 35 5.31 2.32 2.69
CA ARG A 35 6.61 2.37 2.01
C ARG A 35 7.64 3.11 2.84
N ALA A 36 7.30 4.29 3.37
CA ALA A 36 8.21 5.09 4.19
C ALA A 36 8.60 4.36 5.47
N LEU A 37 7.65 3.69 6.13
CA LEU A 37 7.90 2.87 7.32
C LEU A 37 8.85 1.72 7.00
N VAL A 38 8.59 0.95 5.94
CA VAL A 38 9.48 -0.14 5.55
C VAL A 38 10.88 0.42 5.26
N GLU A 39 11.01 1.44 4.40
CA GLU A 39 12.29 2.05 4.02
C GLU A 39 13.08 2.60 5.22
N SER A 40 12.42 2.98 6.33
CA SER A 40 13.10 3.39 7.56
C SER A 40 13.99 2.29 8.17
N TYR A 41 13.75 1.02 7.83
CA TYR A 41 14.57 -0.11 8.24
C TYR A 41 15.72 -0.40 7.27
N ARG A 42 15.91 0.44 6.24
CA ARG A 42 17.06 0.35 5.34
C ARG A 42 18.21 1.21 5.87
N SER A 43 19.37 0.61 6.05
CA SER A 43 20.58 1.33 6.42
C SER A 43 21.12 2.18 5.28
N ALA A 44 21.98 3.15 5.61
CA ALA A 44 22.59 4.06 4.64
C ALA A 44 23.45 3.35 3.58
N ASP A 45 23.96 2.16 3.87
CA ASP A 45 24.67 1.28 2.93
C ASP A 45 23.74 0.44 2.03
N GLY A 46 22.43 0.66 2.15
CA GLY A 46 21.40 0.03 1.32
C GLY A 46 20.94 -1.35 1.80
N ARG A 47 21.50 -1.88 2.89
CA ARG A 47 21.06 -3.16 3.49
C ARG A 47 19.76 -2.99 4.26
N TRP A 48 19.01 -4.08 4.37
CA TRP A 48 17.78 -4.12 5.15
C TRP A 48 18.04 -4.67 6.54
N THR A 49 17.40 -4.10 7.56
CA THR A 49 17.33 -4.72 8.88
C THR A 49 16.62 -6.08 8.76
N PRO A 50 17.24 -7.19 9.19
CA PRO A 50 16.60 -8.50 9.20
C PRO A 50 15.33 -8.52 10.09
N LEU A 51 14.32 -9.32 9.72
CA LEU A 51 13.06 -9.38 10.47
C LEU A 51 13.21 -9.90 11.90
N ASP A 52 14.16 -10.80 12.13
CA ASP A 52 14.52 -11.33 13.44
C ASP A 52 15.30 -10.32 14.30
N ALA A 53 15.96 -9.35 13.67
CA ALA A 53 16.61 -8.22 14.34
C ALA A 53 15.65 -7.08 14.71
N LEU A 54 14.41 -7.08 14.19
CA LEU A 54 13.37 -6.16 14.63
C LEU A 54 12.81 -6.58 15.99
N ASP A 55 12.51 -5.60 16.84
CA ASP A 55 11.73 -5.88 18.03
C ASP A 55 10.26 -6.19 17.65
N ARG A 56 9.53 -6.79 18.60
CA ARG A 56 8.13 -7.16 18.38
C ARG A 56 7.26 -5.95 18.02
N PRO A 57 7.33 -4.80 18.73
CA PRO A 57 6.53 -3.63 18.38
C PRO A 57 6.80 -3.11 16.96
N SER A 58 8.05 -3.13 16.49
CA SER A 58 8.37 -2.75 15.10
C SER A 58 7.71 -3.66 14.09
N ARG A 59 7.74 -4.98 14.32
CA ARG A 59 7.06 -5.94 13.45
C ARG A 59 5.55 -5.72 13.42
N GLU A 60 4.93 -5.53 14.58
CA GLU A 60 3.49 -5.25 14.69
C GLU A 60 3.11 -3.95 13.97
N ARG A 61 3.97 -2.91 14.04
CA ARG A 61 3.75 -1.66 13.32
C ARG A 61 3.81 -1.83 11.80
N VAL A 62 4.78 -2.60 11.30
CA VAL A 62 4.87 -2.94 9.87
C VAL A 62 3.65 -3.73 9.42
N ASP A 63 3.27 -4.76 10.19
CA ASP A 63 2.10 -5.60 9.90
C ASP A 63 0.80 -4.79 9.84
N ALA A 64 0.60 -3.88 10.80
CA ALA A 64 -0.56 -2.99 10.84
C ALA A 64 -0.59 -2.05 9.61
N ALA A 65 0.53 -1.44 9.24
CA ALA A 65 0.60 -0.54 8.09
C ALA A 65 0.32 -1.28 6.76
N LEU A 66 0.86 -2.49 6.61
CA LEU A 66 0.61 -3.33 5.43
C LEU A 66 -0.85 -3.80 5.37
N SER A 67 -1.43 -4.19 6.50
CA SER A 67 -2.83 -4.61 6.60
C SER A 67 -3.77 -3.45 6.24
N GLN A 68 -3.54 -2.26 6.78
CA GLN A 68 -4.31 -1.06 6.45
C GLN A 68 -4.25 -0.74 4.94
N ALA A 69 -3.05 -0.79 4.34
CA ALA A 69 -2.90 -0.57 2.91
C ALA A 69 -3.64 -1.62 2.07
N ALA A 70 -3.61 -2.90 2.49
CA ALA A 70 -4.31 -3.98 1.81
C ALA A 70 -5.84 -3.82 1.91
N GLU A 71 -6.37 -3.47 3.08
CA GLU A 71 -7.80 -3.21 3.29
C GLU A 71 -8.31 -2.06 2.43
N LEU A 72 -7.54 -0.99 2.31
CA LEU A 72 -7.84 0.15 1.46
C LEU A 72 -7.76 -0.19 -0.03
N LEU A 73 -6.86 -1.08 -0.44
CA LEU A 73 -6.78 -1.55 -1.82
C LEU A 73 -7.91 -2.52 -2.19
N ALA A 74 -8.50 -3.24 -1.24
CA ALA A 74 -9.47 -4.30 -1.53
C ALA A 74 -10.68 -3.84 -2.39
N PRO A 75 -11.31 -2.68 -2.16
CA PRO A 75 -12.43 -2.21 -2.98
C PRO A 75 -12.04 -1.85 -4.43
N VAL A 76 -10.76 -1.53 -4.69
CA VAL A 76 -10.30 -1.07 -6.01
C VAL A 76 -10.61 -2.10 -7.09
N ALA A 77 -10.40 -3.39 -6.80
CA ALA A 77 -10.69 -4.47 -7.73
C ALA A 77 -12.17 -4.52 -8.13
N ALA A 78 -13.08 -4.36 -7.16
CA ALA A 78 -14.53 -4.37 -7.40
C ALA A 78 -14.99 -3.13 -8.18
N ILE A 79 -14.40 -1.96 -7.93
CA ILE A 79 -14.73 -0.72 -8.64
C ILE A 79 -14.24 -0.75 -10.09
N CYS A 80 -13.10 -1.40 -10.33
CA CYS A 80 -12.52 -1.56 -11.65
C CYS A 80 -13.11 -2.73 -12.45
N ASP A 81 -13.98 -3.55 -11.86
CA ASP A 81 -14.57 -4.69 -12.54
C ASP A 81 -15.48 -4.19 -13.68
N PRO A 82 -15.25 -4.60 -14.95
CA PRO A 82 -16.12 -4.22 -16.05
C PRO A 82 -17.53 -4.76 -15.79
N ARG A 83 -18.50 -3.87 -15.66
CA ARG A 83 -19.91 -4.28 -15.64
C ARG A 83 -20.23 -4.97 -16.97
N ARG A 84 -20.42 -6.29 -16.94
CA ARG A 84 -21.10 -6.98 -18.04
C ARG A 84 -22.57 -6.61 -17.93
N ASP A 85 -22.99 -5.66 -18.74
CA ASP A 85 -24.41 -5.43 -18.94
C ASP A 85 -24.95 -6.65 -19.72
N SER A 86 -25.84 -7.41 -19.08
CA SER A 86 -26.60 -8.52 -19.65
C SER A 86 -27.74 -8.03 -20.53
#